data_AF-A0A7L3G3T3-F1
#
_entry.id   AF-A0A7L3G3T3-F1
#
_cell.length_a   1.000
_cell.length_b   1.000
_cell.length_c   1.000
_cell.angle_alpha   90.00
_cell.angle_beta   90.00
_cell.angle_gamma   90.00
#
_symmetry.space_group_name_H-M   'P 1'
#
loop_
_entity.id
_entity.type
_entity.pdbx_description
1 polymer ?
#
loop_
_entity_poly.entity_id
_entity_poly.type
_entity_poly.pdbx_seq_one_letter_code
_entity_poly.pdbx_strand_id
1 'polypeptide(L)'
;QFCFVEPSKFSQTLNGIPSSNTVSSGMDPFHACSILQQLKTMYDEGQLTDIVVEVDHGKTFSCHRNVLAAISPYFRSMFTSGLTESTQKEVRIVGVEAESMHLVLNYAYTSRVMLTEANVQALFTAASIFQIPSIQDQCAKYMISHLDPQNSIGVFIFADHYGHQELKDRSQDYIRKKFLSVTKEQEFLQLRKDQLISILNSDDLNVDKEEHVYDSIIRWFEHEQNKREVHLPEIFAKCIRMPLLEETFLEKIPPMFAQAMAKSCVQKGQHSANGYTQRLGMTASEMIICFDAAHKHSGKKQTVPCLDSVTGRVFKLCKPPNDLREVGILVSPDNDIYIAGGYRPSSSEVSIDHRAESDFWMYDHSGNRWIPKAPLLRARIGCKLVHCCGKLYAIGGRVYEGDGRNSLKSVECYDSRENCWTAVCPMPVAMEFHSAVEYKDNIYVLQGK
;
A
#
# COMPACT_ATOMS: atom_id res chain seq x y z
N GLN A 1 13.98 -15.66 -1.00
CA GLN A 1 13.86 -17.03 -1.56
C GLN A 1 13.46 -16.90 -3.02
N PHE A 2 14.09 -17.68 -3.89
CA PHE A 2 14.12 -17.54 -5.35
C PHE A 2 12.74 -17.45 -6.04
N CYS A 3 12.63 -16.60 -7.07
CA CYS A 3 11.75 -16.81 -8.21
C CYS A 3 12.62 -17.02 -9.46
N PHE A 4 13.21 -18.20 -9.56
CA PHE A 4 13.54 -18.76 -10.88
C PHE A 4 12.20 -19.19 -11.49
N VAL A 5 11.79 -18.52 -12.56
CA VAL A 5 10.72 -19.04 -13.41
C VAL A 5 11.29 -20.27 -14.10
N GLU A 6 10.77 -21.46 -13.76
CA GLU A 6 11.15 -22.69 -14.43
C GLU A 6 10.81 -22.66 -15.94
N PRO A 7 11.66 -23.23 -16.80
CA PRO A 7 11.62 -23.10 -18.25
C PRO A 7 10.77 -24.20 -18.90
N SER A 8 9.43 -24.13 -18.81
CA SER A 8 8.58 -25.15 -19.45
C SER A 8 7.36 -24.64 -20.22
N LYS A 9 7.20 -23.32 -20.43
CA LYS A 9 5.99 -22.77 -21.08
C LYS A 9 6.20 -21.86 -22.30
N PHE A 10 7.31 -21.99 -23.02
CA PHE A 10 7.50 -21.24 -24.29
C PHE A 10 7.78 -22.06 -25.55
N SER A 11 7.69 -23.40 -25.51
CA SER A 11 7.94 -24.22 -26.70
C SER A 11 6.81 -25.20 -27.03
N GLN A 12 5.57 -24.73 -27.17
CA GLN A 12 4.53 -25.53 -27.83
C GLN A 12 3.58 -24.64 -28.63
N THR A 13 3.93 -24.37 -29.88
CA THR A 13 3.03 -24.46 -31.04
C THR A 13 3.82 -24.11 -32.29
N LEU A 14 4.05 -25.11 -33.15
CA LEU A 14 4.05 -25.06 -34.62
C LEU A 14 4.84 -26.26 -35.16
N ASN A 15 4.16 -27.39 -35.35
CA ASN A 15 4.61 -28.45 -36.24
C ASN A 15 3.51 -28.71 -37.26
N GLY A 16 3.77 -28.34 -38.52
CA GLY A 16 2.89 -28.66 -39.64
C GLY A 16 3.30 -27.96 -40.95
N ILE A 17 3.90 -28.74 -41.84
CA ILE A 17 4.14 -28.53 -43.29
C ILE A 17 5.53 -27.92 -43.67
N PRO A 18 6.29 -28.56 -44.59
CA PRO A 18 7.60 -28.09 -45.02
C PRO A 18 7.51 -27.27 -46.32
N SER A 19 8.04 -26.05 -46.31
CA SER A 19 8.37 -25.34 -47.55
C SER A 19 9.35 -24.18 -47.31
N SER A 20 10.52 -24.31 -47.96
CA SER A 20 11.44 -23.26 -48.42
C SER A 20 11.85 -22.10 -47.48
N ASN A 21 13.15 -22.06 -47.16
CA ASN A 21 13.91 -20.92 -46.64
C ASN A 21 13.41 -20.31 -45.33
N THR A 22 13.44 -21.07 -44.25
CA THR A 22 13.37 -20.52 -42.89
C THR A 22 14.80 -20.28 -42.37
N VAL A 23 15.22 -19.01 -42.38
CA VAL A 23 16.43 -18.57 -41.66
C VAL A 23 16.22 -18.92 -40.19
N SER A 24 16.95 -19.91 -39.66
CA SER A 24 16.91 -20.25 -38.24
C SER A 24 17.65 -19.17 -37.45
N SER A 25 16.95 -18.14 -36.98
CA SER A 25 17.54 -17.17 -36.04
C SER A 25 17.67 -17.83 -34.67
N GLY A 26 18.81 -18.44 -34.39
CA GLY A 26 19.14 -18.92 -33.04
C GLY A 26 19.41 -17.73 -32.13
N MET A 27 18.46 -17.39 -31.25
CA MET A 27 18.64 -16.38 -30.22
C MET A 27 19.07 -17.09 -28.93
N ASP A 28 20.29 -16.81 -28.43
CA ASP A 28 20.72 -17.27 -27.12
C ASP A 28 20.02 -16.43 -26.03
N PRO A 29 19.08 -17.02 -25.24
CA PRO A 29 18.34 -16.27 -24.24
C PRO A 29 19.21 -15.82 -23.05
N PHE A 30 20.41 -16.38 -22.88
CA PHE A 30 21.30 -16.06 -21.75
C PHE A 30 22.40 -15.06 -22.09
N HIS A 31 22.55 -14.70 -23.36
CA HIS A 31 23.61 -13.83 -23.83
C HIS A 31 23.67 -12.49 -23.07
N ALA A 32 22.51 -11.83 -22.87
CA ALA A 32 22.43 -10.56 -22.16
C ALA A 32 22.85 -10.67 -20.68
N CYS A 33 22.45 -11.74 -19.99
CA CYS A 33 22.84 -11.99 -18.60
C CYS A 33 24.34 -12.25 -18.48
N SER A 34 24.90 -13.03 -19.41
CA SER A 34 26.33 -13.33 -19.47
C SER A 34 27.16 -12.06 -19.70
N ILE A 35 26.77 -11.20 -20.65
CA ILE A 35 27.43 -9.91 -20.89
C ILE A 35 27.40 -9.05 -19.63
N LEU A 36 26.23 -8.90 -18.99
CA LEU A 36 26.10 -8.06 -17.80
C LEU A 36 26.98 -8.56 -16.64
N GLN A 37 27.07 -9.88 -16.46
CA GLN A 37 27.94 -10.49 -15.46
C GLN A 37 29.43 -10.24 -15.74
N GLN A 38 29.85 -10.30 -17.01
CA GLN A 38 31.21 -9.97 -17.40
C GLN A 38 31.51 -8.48 -17.20
N LEU A 39 30.59 -7.58 -17.53
CA LEU A 39 30.72 -6.15 -17.27
C LEU A 39 30.82 -5.84 -15.78
N LYS A 40 30.07 -6.55 -14.93
CA LYS A 40 30.18 -6.45 -13.47
C LYS A 40 31.57 -6.87 -12.99
N THR A 41 32.10 -7.95 -13.53
CA THR A 41 33.46 -8.45 -13.18
C THR A 41 34.53 -7.42 -13.57
N MET A 42 34.44 -6.85 -14.78
CA MET A 42 35.35 -5.77 -15.21
C MET A 42 35.24 -4.52 -14.33
N TYR A 43 34.02 -4.17 -13.89
CA TYR A 43 33.80 -3.07 -12.95
C TYR A 43 34.46 -3.32 -11.59
N ASP A 44 34.33 -4.52 -11.02
CA ASP A 44 34.93 -4.87 -9.73
C ASP A 44 36.46 -4.90 -9.79
N GLU A 45 37.03 -5.32 -10.92
CA GLU A 45 38.47 -5.32 -11.17
C GLU A 45 39.02 -3.94 -11.62
N GLY A 46 38.15 -2.95 -11.83
CA GLY A 46 38.54 -1.62 -12.33
C GLY A 46 39.12 -1.63 -13.75
N GLN A 47 38.78 -2.65 -14.55
CA GLN A 47 39.24 -2.78 -15.93
C GLN A 47 38.38 -1.95 -16.87
N LEU A 48 38.99 -1.33 -17.88
CA LEU A 48 38.31 -0.59 -18.95
C LEU A 48 37.42 0.58 -18.48
N THR A 49 37.50 1.01 -17.22
CA THR A 49 36.78 2.19 -16.72
C THR A 49 37.32 3.45 -17.39
N ASP A 50 36.43 4.24 -18.00
CA ASP A 50 36.73 5.40 -18.85
C ASP A 50 36.16 6.71 -18.29
N ILE A 51 35.54 6.65 -17.11
CA ILE A 51 35.06 7.81 -16.37
C ILE A 51 35.16 7.60 -14.85
N VAL A 52 35.45 8.69 -14.14
CA VAL A 52 35.39 8.80 -12.68
C VAL A 52 34.26 9.75 -12.30
N VAL A 53 33.31 9.29 -11.50
CA VAL A 53 32.21 10.11 -10.99
C VAL A 53 32.50 10.48 -9.54
N GLU A 54 32.69 11.76 -9.29
CA GLU A 54 32.78 12.33 -7.95
C GLU A 54 31.39 12.74 -7.47
N VAL A 55 31.02 12.31 -6.25
CA VAL A 55 29.76 12.69 -5.60
C VAL A 55 30.01 13.58 -4.38
N ASP A 56 28.95 14.00 -3.71
CA ASP A 56 29.05 14.82 -2.51
C ASP A 56 29.96 14.16 -1.46
N HIS A 57 30.67 15.01 -0.71
CA HIS A 57 31.71 14.61 0.25
C HIS A 57 32.97 13.97 -0.38
N GLY A 58 33.18 14.13 -1.68
CA GLY A 58 34.46 13.83 -2.36
C GLY A 58 34.72 12.34 -2.60
N LYS A 59 33.69 11.48 -2.50
CA LYS A 59 33.84 10.06 -2.85
C LYS A 59 33.79 9.90 -4.37
N THR A 60 34.68 9.07 -4.92
CA THR A 60 34.79 8.86 -6.36
C THR A 60 34.48 7.41 -6.76
N PHE A 61 33.92 7.25 -7.96
CA PHE A 61 33.55 5.96 -8.53
C PHE A 61 34.06 5.83 -9.97
N SER A 62 35.01 4.93 -10.21
CA SER A 62 35.46 4.58 -11.56
C SER A 62 34.44 3.65 -12.22
N CYS A 63 33.94 4.01 -13.40
CA CYS A 63 32.89 3.26 -14.10
C CYS A 63 33.01 3.39 -15.62
N HIS A 64 32.11 2.72 -16.34
CA HIS A 64 32.06 2.71 -17.79
C HIS A 64 30.98 3.67 -18.33
N ARG A 65 31.35 4.59 -19.22
CA ARG A 65 30.44 5.55 -19.86
C ARG A 65 29.31 4.87 -20.60
N ASN A 66 29.61 3.78 -21.30
CA ASN A 66 28.63 3.04 -22.10
C ASN A 66 27.52 2.43 -21.21
N VAL A 67 27.87 1.87 -20.05
CA VAL A 67 26.91 1.30 -19.11
C VAL A 67 26.05 2.40 -18.49
N LEU A 68 26.67 3.51 -18.05
CA LEU A 68 25.94 4.66 -17.52
C LEU A 68 25.01 5.30 -18.56
N ALA A 69 25.47 5.48 -19.80
CA ALA A 69 24.65 6.01 -20.89
C ALA A 69 23.52 5.06 -21.31
N ALA A 70 23.70 3.75 -21.15
CA ALA A 70 22.66 2.76 -21.45
C ALA A 70 21.53 2.81 -20.42
N ILE A 71 21.85 2.99 -19.13
CA ILE A 71 20.86 2.96 -18.04
C ILE A 71 20.20 4.32 -17.79
N SER A 72 20.87 5.42 -18.13
CA SER A 72 20.46 6.78 -17.76
C SER A 72 20.51 7.74 -18.95
N PRO A 73 19.37 8.31 -19.35
CA PRO A 73 19.31 9.39 -20.34
C PRO A 73 20.11 10.64 -19.94
N TYR A 74 20.23 10.92 -18.64
CA TYR A 74 21.06 12.01 -18.11
C TYR A 74 22.53 11.82 -18.48
N PHE A 75 23.11 10.65 -18.16
CA PHE A 75 24.50 10.34 -18.51
C PHE A 75 24.70 10.21 -20.02
N ARG A 76 23.72 9.65 -20.73
CA ARG A 76 23.77 9.59 -22.20
C ARG A 76 23.89 10.98 -22.80
N SER A 77 23.02 11.90 -22.39
CA SER A 77 23.04 13.28 -22.88
C SER A 77 24.35 13.98 -22.49
N MET A 78 24.83 13.78 -21.26
CA MET A 78 26.12 14.33 -20.82
C MET A 78 27.28 13.87 -21.71
N PHE A 79 27.37 12.58 -22.03
CA PHE A 79 28.48 12.04 -22.81
C PHE A 79 28.35 12.28 -24.32
N THR A 80 27.14 12.53 -24.84
CA THR A 80 26.91 12.76 -26.28
C THR A 80 26.63 14.22 -26.66
N SER A 81 26.55 15.15 -25.70
CA SER A 81 26.18 16.55 -25.94
C SER A 81 27.25 17.40 -26.64
N GLY A 82 28.50 16.90 -26.75
CA GLY A 82 29.62 17.66 -27.31
C GLY A 82 30.11 18.82 -26.44
N LEU A 83 29.60 18.95 -25.21
CA LEU A 83 30.06 19.91 -24.21
C LEU A 83 31.33 19.40 -23.51
N THR A 84 31.94 20.23 -22.66
CA THR A 84 33.20 19.92 -21.96
C THR A 84 33.19 18.57 -21.25
N GLU A 85 32.07 18.22 -20.65
CA GLU A 85 31.80 17.01 -19.89
C GLU A 85 31.89 15.73 -20.75
N SER A 86 31.66 15.84 -22.06
CA SER A 86 31.80 14.71 -22.99
C SER A 86 33.26 14.25 -23.14
N THR A 87 34.23 15.15 -22.93
CA THR A 87 35.68 14.87 -23.07
C THR A 87 36.42 14.70 -21.74
N GLN A 88 35.82 15.13 -20.62
CA GLN A 88 36.44 15.07 -19.31
C GLN A 88 36.40 13.66 -18.73
N LYS A 89 37.53 13.17 -18.21
CA LYS A 89 37.63 11.86 -17.53
C LYS A 89 36.99 11.82 -16.15
N GLU A 90 36.79 12.98 -15.52
CA GLU A 90 36.22 13.11 -14.19
C GLU A 90 35.03 14.07 -14.22
N VAL A 91 33.92 13.68 -13.60
CA VAL A 91 32.67 14.45 -13.54
C VAL A 91 32.19 14.52 -12.10
N ARG A 92 31.87 15.74 -11.64
CA ARG A 92 31.32 15.98 -10.31
C ARG A 92 29.80 16.14 -10.35
N ILE A 93 29.10 15.32 -9.57
CA ILE A 93 27.64 15.34 -9.44
C ILE A 93 27.30 15.87 -8.05
N VAL A 94 26.49 16.93 -8.01
CA VAL A 94 26.07 17.60 -6.77
C VAL A 94 24.65 17.16 -6.43
N GLY A 95 24.37 16.97 -5.13
CA GLY A 95 23.05 16.61 -4.62
C GLY A 95 22.77 15.11 -4.61
N VAL A 96 23.81 14.27 -4.63
CA VAL A 96 23.69 12.81 -4.60
C VAL A 96 24.65 12.24 -3.55
N GLU A 97 24.08 11.52 -2.59
CA GLU A 97 24.85 10.81 -1.57
C GLU A 97 25.63 9.62 -2.16
N ALA A 98 26.78 9.32 -1.57
CA ALA A 98 27.64 8.21 -1.94
C ALA A 98 26.93 6.84 -1.92
N GLU A 99 26.05 6.60 -0.94
CA GLU A 99 25.32 5.34 -0.86
C GLU A 99 24.31 5.18 -2.00
N SER A 100 23.57 6.24 -2.31
CA SER A 100 22.63 6.28 -3.43
C SER A 100 23.33 6.06 -4.76
N MET A 101 24.49 6.68 -4.99
CA MET A 101 25.28 6.46 -6.20
C MET A 101 25.77 5.01 -6.31
N HIS A 102 26.23 4.44 -5.20
CA HIS A 102 26.65 3.04 -5.16
C HIS A 102 25.47 2.09 -5.50
N LEU A 103 24.26 2.35 -4.99
CA LEU A 103 23.07 1.56 -5.32
C LEU A 103 22.67 1.69 -6.80
N VAL A 104 22.76 2.89 -7.38
CA VAL A 104 22.50 3.11 -8.81
C VAL A 104 23.52 2.37 -9.67
N LEU A 105 24.81 2.42 -9.32
CA LEU A 105 25.86 1.67 -10.01
C LEU A 105 25.63 0.16 -9.88
N ASN A 106 25.33 -0.32 -8.67
CA ASN A 106 25.03 -1.73 -8.46
C ASN A 106 23.84 -2.17 -9.32
N TYR A 107 22.79 -1.35 -9.43
CA TYR A 107 21.69 -1.61 -10.36
C TYR A 107 22.12 -1.64 -11.82
N ALA A 108 22.97 -0.71 -12.25
CA ALA A 108 23.46 -0.64 -13.62
C ALA A 108 24.19 -1.92 -14.06
N TYR A 109 24.92 -2.58 -13.14
CA TYR A 109 25.68 -3.80 -13.43
C TYR A 109 25.02 -5.11 -12.98
N THR A 110 23.98 -5.08 -12.15
CA THR A 110 23.34 -6.31 -11.63
C THR A 110 21.83 -6.38 -11.86
N SER A 111 21.22 -5.27 -12.28
CA SER A 111 19.77 -5.07 -12.38
C SER A 111 19.01 -5.31 -11.06
N ARG A 112 19.70 -5.19 -9.91
CA ARG A 112 19.12 -5.36 -8.57
C ARG A 112 19.33 -4.11 -7.73
N VAL A 113 18.32 -3.79 -6.91
CA VAL A 113 18.35 -2.70 -5.92
C VAL A 113 17.92 -3.28 -4.58
N MET A 114 18.66 -2.94 -3.51
CA MET A 114 18.30 -3.28 -2.14
C MET A 114 17.71 -2.04 -1.47
N LEU A 115 16.39 -2.06 -1.23
CA LEU A 115 15.65 -0.94 -0.63
C LEU A 115 15.50 -1.14 0.87
N THR A 116 15.66 -0.04 1.60
CA THR A 116 15.45 0.06 3.04
C THR A 116 14.78 1.40 3.36
N GLU A 117 14.16 1.53 4.53
CA GLU A 117 13.53 2.78 4.97
C GLU A 117 14.52 3.97 4.98
N ALA A 118 15.79 3.72 5.30
CA ALA A 118 16.82 4.76 5.37
C ALA A 118 17.32 5.23 3.99
N ASN A 119 17.33 4.34 2.98
CA ASN A 119 17.91 4.64 1.68
C ASN A 119 16.88 5.04 0.60
N VAL A 120 15.61 4.67 0.77
CA VAL A 120 14.62 4.76 -0.31
C VAL A 120 14.40 6.18 -0.82
N GLN A 121 14.36 7.17 0.08
CA GLN A 121 14.15 8.57 -0.29
C GLN A 121 15.36 9.13 -1.05
N ALA A 122 16.58 8.95 -0.51
CA ALA A 122 17.81 9.42 -1.13
C ALA A 122 18.06 8.74 -2.49
N LEU A 123 17.74 7.45 -2.62
CA LEU A 123 17.84 6.72 -3.87
C LEU A 123 16.79 7.19 -4.88
N PHE A 124 15.55 7.46 -4.46
CA PHE A 124 14.52 8.01 -5.34
C PHE A 124 14.94 9.38 -5.89
N THR A 125 15.51 10.24 -5.06
CA THR A 125 16.08 11.53 -5.49
C THR A 125 17.17 11.33 -6.54
N ALA A 126 18.14 10.45 -6.28
CA ALA A 126 19.20 10.14 -7.23
C ALA A 126 18.65 9.57 -8.55
N ALA A 127 17.68 8.66 -8.49
CA ALA A 127 17.04 8.10 -9.68
C ALA A 127 16.27 9.16 -10.49
N SER A 128 15.72 10.17 -9.81
CA SER A 128 15.05 11.30 -10.46
C SER A 128 16.05 12.22 -11.17
N ILE A 129 17.19 12.50 -10.54
CA ILE A 129 18.29 13.27 -11.15
C ILE A 129 18.85 12.53 -12.37
N PHE A 130 19.11 11.23 -12.23
CA PHE A 130 19.65 10.40 -13.30
C PHE A 130 18.62 9.94 -14.33
N GLN A 131 17.34 10.29 -14.15
CA GLN A 131 16.25 9.92 -15.06
C GLN A 131 16.17 8.40 -15.29
N ILE A 132 16.13 7.60 -14.21
CA ILE A 132 16.02 6.13 -14.25
C ILE A 132 14.63 5.70 -13.71
N PRO A 133 13.59 5.63 -14.56
CA PRO A 133 12.22 5.35 -14.12
C PRO A 133 12.07 4.01 -13.41
N SER A 134 12.82 2.99 -13.84
CA SER A 134 12.74 1.65 -13.25
C SER A 134 13.11 1.63 -11.76
N ILE A 135 14.05 2.48 -11.32
CA ILE A 135 14.39 2.62 -9.89
C ILE A 135 13.31 3.45 -9.18
N GLN A 136 12.83 4.54 -9.80
CA GLN A 136 11.76 5.37 -9.25
C GLN A 136 10.51 4.54 -8.94
N ASP A 137 10.07 3.69 -9.88
CA ASP A 137 8.90 2.82 -9.73
C ASP A 137 9.09 1.80 -8.59
N GLN A 138 10.30 1.24 -8.45
CA GLN A 138 10.61 0.30 -7.37
C GLN A 138 10.59 1.00 -6.00
N CYS A 139 11.21 2.17 -5.90
CA CYS A 139 11.17 2.99 -4.69
C CYS A 139 9.74 3.44 -4.34
N ALA A 140 8.92 3.83 -5.34
CA ALA A 140 7.52 4.19 -5.15
C ALA A 140 6.70 3.01 -4.61
N LYS A 141 6.86 1.81 -5.17
CA LYS A 141 6.19 0.59 -4.68
C LYS A 141 6.60 0.24 -3.25
N TYR A 142 7.88 0.41 -2.92
CA TYR A 142 8.37 0.21 -1.56
C TYR A 142 7.74 1.21 -0.58
N MET A 143 7.74 2.51 -0.92
CA MET A 143 7.11 3.54 -0.07
C MET A 143 5.59 3.29 0.10
N ILE A 144 4.87 2.89 -0.96
CA ILE A 144 3.44 2.59 -0.88
C ILE A 144 3.15 1.40 0.04
N SER A 145 4.00 0.36 0.03
CA SER A 145 3.82 -0.81 0.89
C SER A 145 4.14 -0.55 2.36
N HIS A 146 4.92 0.49 2.65
CA HIS A 146 5.34 0.85 4.02
C HIS A 146 4.70 2.16 4.51
N LEU A 147 3.52 2.53 3.99
CA LEU A 147 2.76 3.70 4.45
C LEU A 147 2.22 3.50 5.88
N ASP A 148 2.48 4.49 6.73
CA ASP A 148 2.09 4.56 8.14
C ASP A 148 1.55 5.98 8.43
N PRO A 149 0.67 6.18 9.43
CA PRO A 149 0.18 7.52 9.74
C PRO A 149 1.30 8.54 10.01
N GLN A 150 2.43 8.10 10.59
CA GLN A 150 3.58 8.96 10.88
C GLN A 150 4.35 9.40 9.64
N ASN A 151 4.42 8.57 8.59
CA ASN A 151 5.22 8.83 7.39
C ASN A 151 4.40 9.27 6.17
N SER A 152 3.08 9.10 6.22
CA SER A 152 2.19 9.27 5.05
C SER A 152 2.21 10.69 4.48
N ILE A 153 2.30 11.70 5.34
CA ILE A 153 2.36 13.11 4.92
C ILE A 153 3.71 13.42 4.27
N GLY A 154 4.82 12.99 4.87
CA GLY A 154 6.15 13.12 4.29
C GLY A 154 6.25 12.49 2.91
N VAL A 155 5.73 11.26 2.74
CA VAL A 155 5.67 10.59 1.44
C VAL A 155 4.80 11.35 0.43
N PHE A 156 3.68 11.92 0.86
CA PHE A 156 2.83 12.76 0.00
C PHE A 156 3.53 14.04 -0.45
N ILE A 157 4.16 14.77 0.47
CA ILE A 157 4.93 16.00 0.16
C ILE A 157 6.08 15.66 -0.80
N PHE A 158 6.76 14.54 -0.55
CA PHE A 158 7.84 14.04 -1.39
C PHE A 158 7.35 13.71 -2.81
N ALA A 159 6.24 12.97 -2.93
CA ALA A 159 5.66 12.64 -4.23
C ALA A 159 5.23 13.87 -5.04
N ASP A 160 4.67 14.87 -4.36
CA ASP A 160 4.30 16.16 -4.96
C ASP A 160 5.52 16.96 -5.43
N HIS A 161 6.62 16.92 -4.68
CA HIS A 161 7.88 17.60 -5.06
C HIS A 161 8.48 17.05 -6.36
N TYR A 162 8.51 15.72 -6.51
CA TYR A 162 9.04 15.07 -7.72
C TYR A 162 7.99 14.86 -8.82
N GLY A 163 6.73 15.25 -8.59
CA GLY A 163 5.65 15.12 -9.57
C GLY A 163 5.20 13.68 -9.87
N HIS A 164 5.56 12.72 -9.02
CA HIS A 164 5.22 11.30 -9.22
C HIS A 164 3.76 11.02 -8.87
N GLN A 165 2.88 11.00 -9.88
CA GLN A 165 1.42 10.95 -9.68
C GLN A 165 0.94 9.69 -8.95
N GLU A 166 1.39 8.48 -9.32
CA GLU A 166 0.89 7.26 -8.66
C GLU A 166 1.18 7.23 -7.15
N LEU A 167 2.40 7.59 -6.74
CA LEU A 167 2.78 7.70 -5.34
C LEU A 167 1.97 8.79 -4.62
N LYS A 168 1.73 9.93 -5.28
CA LYS A 168 0.92 11.03 -4.74
C LYS A 168 -0.52 10.60 -4.51
N ASP A 169 -1.16 9.98 -5.50
CA ASP A 169 -2.55 9.53 -5.39
C ASP A 169 -2.70 8.46 -4.30
N ARG A 170 -1.79 7.49 -4.23
CA ARG A 170 -1.83 6.41 -3.23
C ARG A 170 -1.58 6.90 -1.81
N SER A 171 -0.62 7.82 -1.63
CA SER A 171 -0.39 8.44 -0.32
C SER A 171 -1.56 9.32 0.09
N GLN A 172 -2.17 10.06 -0.84
CA GLN A 172 -3.35 10.87 -0.58
C GLN A 172 -4.56 10.01 -0.20
N ASP A 173 -4.80 8.88 -0.88
CA ASP A 173 -5.86 7.93 -0.53
C ASP A 173 -5.65 7.33 0.86
N TYR A 174 -4.41 7.05 1.25
CA TYR A 174 -4.09 6.59 2.60
C TYR A 174 -4.40 7.67 3.65
N ILE A 175 -3.97 8.91 3.40
CA ILE A 175 -4.25 10.07 4.28
C ILE A 175 -5.77 10.26 4.43
N ARG A 176 -6.54 10.14 3.35
CA ARG A 176 -8.00 10.26 3.38
C ARG A 176 -8.65 9.19 4.26
N LYS A 177 -8.17 7.94 4.18
CA LYS A 177 -8.68 6.81 4.97
C LYS A 177 -8.33 6.91 6.46
N LYS A 178 -7.15 7.41 6.81
CA LYS A 178 -6.63 7.49 8.20
C LYS A 178 -6.54 8.93 8.74
N PHE A 179 -7.37 9.83 8.23
CA PHE A 179 -7.28 11.27 8.48
C PHE A 179 -7.22 11.65 9.97
N LEU A 180 -8.06 11.04 10.82
CA LEU A 180 -8.09 11.33 12.26
C LEU A 180 -6.79 10.97 13.00
N SER A 181 -6.04 9.98 12.51
CA SER A 181 -4.72 9.63 13.06
C SER A 181 -3.65 10.56 12.52
N VAL A 182 -3.69 10.83 11.21
CA VAL A 182 -2.71 11.65 10.48
C VAL A 182 -2.71 13.12 10.95
N THR A 183 -3.86 13.68 11.32
CA THR A 183 -4.00 15.06 11.80
C THR A 183 -3.32 15.31 13.16
N LYS A 184 -3.07 14.26 13.94
CA LYS A 184 -2.37 14.36 15.23
C LYS A 184 -0.86 14.50 15.06
N GLU A 185 -0.31 14.01 13.95
CA GLU A 185 1.12 13.96 13.67
C GLU A 185 1.70 15.36 13.38
N GLN A 186 3.01 15.53 13.65
CA GLN A 186 3.70 16.81 13.48
C GLN A 186 3.89 17.20 12.02
N GLU A 187 4.08 16.22 11.14
CA GLU A 187 4.26 16.46 9.70
C GLU A 187 3.06 17.17 9.07
N PHE A 188 1.86 17.04 9.65
CA PHE A 188 0.65 17.68 9.16
C PHE A 188 0.79 19.20 9.14
N LEU A 189 1.53 19.74 10.11
CA LEU A 189 1.78 21.17 10.25
C LEU A 189 2.69 21.73 9.15
N GLN A 190 3.43 20.88 8.44
CA GLN A 190 4.36 21.26 7.38
C GLN A 190 3.70 21.38 6.00
N LEU A 191 2.43 20.97 5.87
CA LEU A 191 1.70 21.05 4.60
C LEU A 191 1.59 22.49 4.08
N ARG A 192 1.80 22.66 2.77
CA ARG A 192 1.53 23.93 2.07
C ARG A 192 0.03 24.12 1.85
N LYS A 193 -0.41 25.36 1.61
CA LYS A 193 -1.83 25.69 1.39
C LYS A 193 -2.48 24.83 0.29
N ASP A 194 -1.80 24.63 -0.84
CA ASP A 194 -2.36 23.96 -2.02
C ASP A 194 -2.48 22.44 -1.77
N GLN A 195 -1.50 21.89 -1.04
CA GLN A 195 -1.47 20.51 -0.59
C GLN A 195 -2.60 20.24 0.43
N LEU A 196 -2.79 21.14 1.40
CA LEU A 196 -3.86 21.03 2.39
C LEU A 196 -5.24 21.08 1.73
N ILE A 197 -5.47 22.03 0.82
CA ILE A 197 -6.74 22.14 0.08
C ILE A 197 -6.99 20.88 -0.75
N SER A 198 -5.96 20.31 -1.38
CA SER A 198 -6.09 19.07 -2.16
C SER A 198 -6.57 17.90 -1.30
N ILE A 199 -6.11 17.80 -0.06
CA ILE A 199 -6.53 16.74 0.87
C ILE A 199 -7.95 17.00 1.40
N LEU A 200 -8.22 18.22 1.92
CA LEU A 200 -9.45 18.53 2.64
C LEU A 200 -10.68 18.76 1.75
N ASN A 201 -10.50 19.16 0.50
CA ASN A 201 -11.61 19.35 -0.45
C ASN A 201 -12.19 18.01 -0.97
N SER A 202 -11.67 16.86 -0.52
CA SER A 202 -12.17 15.54 -0.93
C SER A 202 -13.43 15.14 -0.16
N ASP A 203 -14.39 14.55 -0.88
CA ASP A 203 -15.60 13.93 -0.33
C ASP A 203 -15.28 12.60 0.39
N ASP A 204 -14.19 11.93 0.00
CA ASP A 204 -13.76 10.62 0.50
C ASP A 204 -13.00 10.67 1.84
N LEU A 205 -13.03 11.82 2.51
CA LEU A 205 -12.37 12.00 3.79
C LEU A 205 -13.09 11.18 4.89
N ASN A 206 -12.35 10.34 5.59
CA ASN A 206 -12.89 9.51 6.67
C ASN A 206 -13.00 10.31 7.98
N VAL A 207 -14.06 11.13 8.07
CA VAL A 207 -14.36 12.00 9.21
C VAL A 207 -15.85 11.87 9.56
N ASP A 208 -16.13 11.62 10.83
CA ASP A 208 -17.46 11.49 11.45
C ASP A 208 -18.17 12.84 11.66
N LYS A 209 -17.41 13.90 11.96
CA LYS A 209 -17.93 15.26 12.15
C LYS A 209 -17.11 16.30 11.41
N GLU A 210 -17.76 17.25 10.74
CA GLU A 210 -17.08 18.37 10.07
C GLU A 210 -16.21 19.20 11.03
N GLU A 211 -16.51 19.15 12.33
CA GLU A 211 -15.71 19.72 13.43
C GLU A 211 -14.25 19.26 13.40
N HIS A 212 -13.97 17.98 13.10
CA HIS A 212 -12.59 17.49 13.05
C HIS A 212 -11.79 18.11 11.90
N VAL A 213 -12.46 18.46 10.79
CA VAL A 213 -11.83 19.18 9.67
C VAL A 213 -11.50 20.61 10.10
N TYR A 214 -12.42 21.26 10.82
CA TYR A 214 -12.19 22.58 11.39
C TYR A 214 -11.01 22.56 12.38
N ASP A 215 -11.01 21.65 13.35
CA ASP A 215 -9.95 21.54 14.37
C ASP A 215 -8.58 21.28 13.72
N SER A 216 -8.55 20.47 12.67
CA SER A 216 -7.33 20.22 11.88
C SER A 216 -6.80 21.49 11.23
N ILE A 217 -7.68 22.33 10.66
CA ILE A 217 -7.28 23.61 10.04
C ILE A 217 -6.79 24.58 11.11
N ILE A 218 -7.44 24.65 12.27
CA ILE A 218 -7.02 25.52 13.38
C ILE A 218 -5.65 25.08 13.90
N ARG A 219 -5.44 23.78 14.12
CA ARG A 219 -4.14 23.22 14.54
C ARG A 219 -3.03 23.56 13.52
N TRP A 220 -3.33 23.47 12.23
CA TRP A 220 -2.40 23.89 11.17
C TRP A 220 -2.16 25.42 11.19
N PHE A 221 -3.17 26.23 11.45
CA PHE A 221 -3.03 27.69 11.54
C PHE A 221 -2.19 28.12 12.74
N GLU A 222 -2.41 27.54 13.92
CA GLU A 222 -1.73 27.88 15.18
C GLU A 222 -0.21 27.74 15.09
N HIS A 223 0.30 26.82 14.26
CA HIS A 223 1.75 26.61 14.09
C HIS A 223 2.47 27.78 13.40
N GLU A 224 1.84 28.47 12.44
CA GLU A 224 2.43 29.68 11.80
C GLU A 224 1.38 30.77 11.55
N GLN A 225 0.82 31.32 12.63
CA GLN A 225 -0.25 32.33 12.56
C GLN A 225 0.10 33.51 11.64
N ASN A 226 1.32 34.06 11.73
CA ASN A 226 1.75 35.26 11.01
C ASN A 226 1.79 35.11 9.48
N LYS A 227 2.06 33.91 8.95
CA LYS A 227 2.13 33.67 7.50
C LYS A 227 0.82 33.13 6.94
N ARG A 228 0.06 32.39 7.76
CA ARG A 228 -1.11 31.62 7.33
C ARG A 228 -2.42 32.40 7.39
N GLU A 229 -2.46 33.52 8.11
CA GLU A 229 -3.66 34.36 8.26
C GLU A 229 -4.24 34.80 6.90
N VAL A 230 -3.38 35.12 5.93
CA VAL A 230 -3.79 35.56 4.59
C VAL A 230 -4.47 34.45 3.79
N HIS A 231 -4.08 33.18 4.00
CA HIS A 231 -4.60 32.03 3.25
C HIS A 231 -5.84 31.41 3.87
N LEU A 232 -6.10 31.77 5.12
CA LEU A 232 -7.13 31.14 5.92
C LEU A 232 -8.55 31.33 5.38
N PRO A 233 -8.97 32.53 4.90
CA PRO A 233 -10.28 32.69 4.26
C PRO A 233 -10.51 31.77 3.05
N GLU A 234 -9.48 31.56 2.23
CA GLU A 234 -9.55 30.71 1.05
C GLU A 234 -9.68 29.22 1.41
N ILE A 235 -8.92 28.78 2.41
CA ILE A 235 -8.96 27.40 2.91
C ILE A 235 -10.34 27.10 3.49
N PHE A 236 -10.87 27.98 4.33
CA PHE A 236 -12.21 27.81 4.93
C PHE A 236 -13.31 27.76 3.87
N ALA A 237 -13.27 28.66 2.88
CA ALA A 237 -14.23 28.73 1.78
C ALA A 237 -14.29 27.47 0.91
N LYS A 238 -13.14 26.81 0.73
CA LYS A 238 -13.01 25.61 -0.11
C LYS A 238 -13.20 24.32 0.68
N CYS A 239 -12.71 24.27 1.92
CA CYS A 239 -12.58 23.02 2.66
C CYS A 239 -13.71 22.73 3.63
N ILE A 240 -14.36 23.74 4.23
CA ILE A 240 -15.37 23.52 5.29
C ILE A 240 -16.79 23.56 4.70
N ARG A 241 -17.56 22.51 4.95
CA ARG A 241 -18.98 22.40 4.57
C ARG A 241 -19.88 22.91 5.70
N MET A 242 -20.08 24.23 5.75
CA MET A 242 -20.84 24.91 6.81
C MET A 242 -22.18 24.26 7.21
N PRO A 243 -23.03 23.77 6.28
CA PRO A 243 -24.31 23.18 6.66
C PRO A 243 -24.22 21.83 7.39
N LEU A 244 -23.01 21.27 7.49
CA LEU A 244 -22.74 20.00 8.18
C LEU A 244 -22.14 20.20 9.58
N LEU A 245 -21.92 21.45 10.02
CA LEU A 245 -21.49 21.77 11.39
C LEU A 245 -22.70 21.80 12.33
N GLU A 246 -22.52 21.29 13.55
CA GLU A 246 -23.55 21.38 14.59
C GLU A 246 -23.81 22.84 14.98
N GLU A 247 -25.08 23.20 15.23
CA GLU A 247 -25.48 24.57 15.60
C GLU A 247 -24.77 25.07 16.87
N THR A 248 -24.52 24.19 17.84
CA THR A 248 -23.80 24.53 19.09
C THR A 248 -22.32 24.86 18.87
N PHE A 249 -21.74 24.38 17.77
CA PHE A 249 -20.36 24.63 17.41
C PHE A 249 -20.21 25.97 16.67
N LEU A 250 -21.20 26.36 15.85
CA LEU A 250 -21.21 27.63 15.12
C LEU A 250 -21.12 28.85 16.04
N GLU A 251 -21.69 28.77 17.25
CA GLU A 251 -21.62 29.85 18.26
C GLU A 251 -20.20 30.04 18.84
N LYS A 252 -19.35 29.01 18.77
CA LYS A 252 -17.97 29.04 19.31
C LYS A 252 -16.94 29.54 18.30
N ILE A 253 -17.30 29.64 17.02
CA ILE A 253 -16.38 30.05 15.96
C ILE A 253 -16.12 31.56 16.06
N PRO A 254 -14.85 32.02 16.10
CA PRO A 254 -14.57 33.44 16.20
C PRO A 254 -15.09 34.24 14.99
N PRO A 255 -15.58 35.48 15.18
CA PRO A 255 -16.29 36.25 14.16
C PRO A 255 -15.46 36.59 12.91
N MET A 256 -14.12 36.61 13.03
CA MET A 256 -13.21 36.77 11.89
C MET A 256 -13.35 35.63 10.86
N PHE A 257 -13.53 34.40 11.35
CA PHE A 257 -13.74 33.22 10.51
C PHE A 257 -15.14 33.26 9.88
N ALA A 258 -16.15 33.67 10.64
CA ALA A 258 -17.52 33.82 10.13
C ALA A 258 -17.64 34.83 8.96
N GLN A 259 -16.90 35.94 9.00
CA GLN A 259 -16.88 36.94 7.91
C GLN A 259 -16.17 36.46 6.64
N ALA A 260 -15.06 35.71 6.78
CA ALA A 260 -14.39 35.07 5.65
C ALA A 260 -15.30 34.04 4.96
N MET A 261 -16.08 33.32 5.75
CA MET A 261 -17.04 32.31 5.29
C MET A 261 -18.28 32.92 4.63
N ALA A 262 -18.81 34.03 5.16
CA ALA A 262 -19.97 34.73 4.59
C ALA A 262 -19.72 35.23 3.15
N LYS A 263 -18.49 35.68 2.83
CA LYS A 263 -18.12 36.11 1.47
C LYS A 263 -18.09 34.95 0.46
N SER A 264 -17.75 33.74 0.92
CA SER A 264 -17.70 32.52 0.08
C SER A 264 -19.09 31.96 -0.22
N CYS A 265 -19.99 31.94 0.76
CA CYS A 265 -21.38 31.48 0.55
C CYS A 265 -22.13 32.34 -0.48
N VAL A 266 -21.83 33.64 -0.58
CA VAL A 266 -22.47 34.54 -1.55
C VAL A 266 -22.03 34.28 -2.99
N GLN A 267 -20.78 33.84 -3.23
CA GLN A 267 -20.28 33.58 -4.59
C GLN A 267 -20.74 32.22 -5.16
N LYS A 268 -21.03 31.22 -4.32
CA LYS A 268 -21.54 29.90 -4.76
C LYS A 268 -23.06 29.86 -4.94
N GLY A 269 -23.78 30.95 -4.69
CA GLY A 269 -25.24 31.02 -4.72
C GLY A 269 -25.90 30.99 -6.11
N GLN A 270 -25.18 30.77 -7.20
CA GLN A 270 -25.79 30.74 -8.55
C GLN A 270 -25.57 29.45 -9.35
N HIS A 271 -24.72 28.52 -8.91
CA HIS A 271 -24.58 27.22 -9.59
C HIS A 271 -24.64 26.05 -8.60
N SER A 272 -25.72 25.27 -8.79
CA SER A 272 -26.10 24.01 -8.15
C SER A 272 -26.91 24.09 -6.86
N ALA A 273 -28.23 23.96 -7.06
CA ALA A 273 -29.16 23.37 -6.10
C ALA A 273 -28.91 21.84 -5.95
N ASN A 274 -27.68 21.44 -5.65
CA ASN A 274 -27.32 20.10 -5.20
C ASN A 274 -26.67 20.23 -3.82
N GLY A 275 -27.25 19.55 -2.83
CA GLY A 275 -26.82 19.59 -1.44
C GLY A 275 -25.33 19.29 -1.27
N TYR A 276 -24.74 19.90 -0.24
CA TYR A 276 -23.41 19.53 0.21
C TYR A 276 -23.38 18.02 0.45
N THR A 277 -22.48 17.32 -0.23
CA THR A 277 -22.27 15.89 -0.01
C THR A 277 -21.74 15.70 1.40
N GLN A 278 -22.26 14.71 2.13
CA GLN A 278 -21.66 14.29 3.39
C GLN A 278 -20.29 13.67 3.11
N ARG A 279 -19.33 13.84 4.03
CA ARG A 279 -18.03 13.15 3.90
C ARG A 279 -18.21 11.65 4.10
N LEU A 280 -17.28 10.85 3.58
CA LEU A 280 -17.33 9.39 3.69
C LEU A 280 -17.55 8.93 5.14
N GLY A 281 -16.80 9.49 6.10
CA GLY A 281 -16.96 9.12 7.52
C GLY A 281 -18.31 9.52 8.14
N MET A 282 -19.01 10.52 7.58
CA MET A 282 -20.33 10.94 8.05
C MET A 282 -21.46 10.01 7.56
N THR A 283 -21.18 9.21 6.53
CA THR A 283 -22.09 8.16 6.05
C THR A 283 -21.75 6.79 6.64
N ALA A 284 -20.73 6.71 7.50
CA ALA A 284 -20.38 5.50 8.21
C ALA A 284 -21.45 5.18 9.25
N SER A 285 -22.29 4.18 8.94
CA SER A 285 -23.20 3.56 9.90
C SER A 285 -22.57 2.32 10.53
N GLU A 286 -23.06 1.91 11.69
CA GLU A 286 -22.77 0.59 12.23
C GLU A 286 -23.39 -0.49 11.35
N MET A 287 -22.55 -1.41 10.86
CA MET A 287 -22.96 -2.45 9.92
C MET A 287 -22.78 -3.85 10.53
N ILE A 288 -23.78 -4.70 10.38
CA ILE A 288 -23.72 -6.12 10.72
C ILE A 288 -23.51 -6.91 9.43
N ILE A 289 -22.35 -7.55 9.29
CA ILE A 289 -22.01 -8.37 8.13
C ILE A 289 -22.20 -9.83 8.48
N CYS A 290 -23.13 -10.49 7.81
CA CYS A 290 -23.45 -11.89 8.08
C CYS A 290 -22.71 -12.81 7.11
N PHE A 291 -21.53 -13.26 7.52
CA PHE A 291 -20.84 -14.35 6.84
C PHE A 291 -21.54 -15.68 7.15
N ASP A 292 -21.68 -16.54 6.14
CA ASP A 292 -22.19 -17.92 6.25
C ASP A 292 -23.72 -18.11 6.44
N ALA A 293 -24.55 -17.18 5.94
CA ALA A 293 -26.01 -17.37 5.83
C ALA A 293 -26.44 -18.29 4.65
N ALA A 294 -25.54 -19.15 4.18
CA ALA A 294 -25.73 -19.97 3.00
C ALA A 294 -26.24 -21.37 3.36
N HIS A 295 -27.56 -21.57 3.25
CA HIS A 295 -28.14 -22.92 3.28
C HIS A 295 -27.42 -23.85 2.30
N LYS A 296 -27.09 -25.07 2.76
CA LYS A 296 -26.40 -26.16 2.04
C LYS A 296 -26.92 -26.49 0.62
N HIS A 297 -28.04 -25.92 0.16
CA HIS A 297 -28.71 -26.28 -1.11
C HIS A 297 -29.09 -25.10 -2.03
N SER A 298 -28.70 -23.84 -1.75
CA SER A 298 -29.06 -22.73 -2.64
C SER A 298 -27.94 -22.42 -3.65
N GLY A 299 -27.86 -23.23 -4.70
CA GLY A 299 -26.78 -23.19 -5.69
C GLY A 299 -26.78 -22.02 -6.67
N LYS A 300 -27.47 -20.89 -6.45
CA LYS A 300 -27.56 -19.87 -7.52
C LYS A 300 -27.33 -18.38 -7.22
N LYS A 301 -27.41 -17.82 -6.00
CA LYS A 301 -26.97 -16.43 -5.75
C LYS A 301 -26.64 -16.22 -4.27
N GLN A 302 -25.35 -16.11 -3.91
CA GLN A 302 -24.96 -15.86 -2.52
C GLN A 302 -23.98 -14.68 -2.45
N THR A 303 -24.55 -13.49 -2.31
CA THR A 303 -23.86 -12.28 -1.85
C THR A 303 -23.81 -12.30 -0.32
N VAL A 304 -22.81 -11.67 0.30
CA VAL A 304 -22.78 -11.53 1.77
C VAL A 304 -23.73 -10.38 2.15
N PRO A 305 -24.81 -10.63 2.90
CA PRO A 305 -25.72 -9.57 3.32
C PRO A 305 -25.05 -8.72 4.43
N CYS A 306 -25.19 -7.41 4.29
CA CYS A 306 -24.67 -6.41 5.20
C CYS A 306 -25.84 -5.52 5.64
N LEU A 307 -26.18 -5.55 6.92
CA LEU A 307 -27.32 -4.83 7.49
C LEU A 307 -26.82 -3.56 8.17
N ASP A 308 -27.38 -2.42 7.78
CA ASP A 308 -27.23 -1.17 8.54
C ASP A 308 -28.12 -1.25 9.79
N SER A 309 -27.53 -1.18 10.98
CA SER A 309 -28.24 -1.30 12.25
C SER A 309 -29.20 -0.13 12.51
N VAL A 310 -28.93 1.03 11.93
CA VAL A 310 -29.69 2.27 12.14
C VAL A 310 -30.85 2.35 11.16
N THR A 311 -30.58 2.14 9.86
CA THR A 311 -31.60 2.29 8.82
C THR A 311 -32.37 1.01 8.52
N GLY A 312 -31.88 -0.14 8.98
CA GLY A 312 -32.43 -1.46 8.65
C GLY A 312 -32.24 -1.85 7.18
N ARG A 313 -31.47 -1.09 6.40
CA ARG A 313 -31.23 -1.37 4.98
C ARG A 313 -30.22 -2.51 4.82
N VAL A 314 -30.48 -3.39 3.86
CA VAL A 314 -29.62 -4.52 3.54
C VAL A 314 -28.85 -4.27 2.24
N PHE A 315 -27.54 -4.24 2.35
CA PHE A 315 -26.57 -4.14 1.27
C PHE A 315 -26.00 -5.52 0.93
N LYS A 316 -25.43 -5.65 -0.27
CA LYS A 316 -24.85 -6.89 -0.78
C LYS A 316 -23.36 -6.71 -1.04
N LEU A 317 -22.53 -7.37 -0.24
CA LEU A 317 -21.07 -7.42 -0.44
C LEU A 317 -20.70 -8.60 -1.35
N CYS A 318 -19.53 -8.49 -1.97
CA CYS A 318 -19.00 -9.57 -2.79
C CYS A 318 -18.66 -10.81 -1.95
N LYS A 319 -18.78 -11.99 -2.58
CA LYS A 319 -18.56 -13.26 -1.90
C LYS A 319 -17.08 -13.45 -1.52
N PRO A 320 -16.78 -14.14 -0.41
CA PRO A 320 -15.43 -14.61 -0.12
C PRO A 320 -14.85 -15.34 -1.34
N PRO A 321 -13.55 -15.16 -1.63
CA PRO A 321 -12.91 -15.84 -2.75
C PRO A 321 -13.01 -17.35 -2.61
N ASN A 322 -13.05 -18.05 -3.74
CA ASN A 322 -13.01 -19.51 -3.81
C ASN A 322 -14.10 -20.26 -3.02
N ASP A 323 -15.22 -19.61 -2.68
CA ASP A 323 -16.32 -20.18 -1.90
C ASP A 323 -15.86 -20.82 -0.57
N LEU A 324 -14.86 -20.19 0.06
CA LEU A 324 -14.31 -20.61 1.36
C LEU A 324 -15.41 -20.63 2.43
N ARG A 325 -15.43 -21.72 3.22
CA ARG A 325 -16.34 -21.92 4.35
C ARG A 325 -15.59 -22.08 5.67
N GLU A 326 -16.27 -21.76 6.78
CA GLU A 326 -15.68 -21.81 8.12
C GLU A 326 -14.34 -21.04 8.23
N VAL A 327 -14.30 -19.86 7.60
CA VAL A 327 -13.16 -18.95 7.68
C VAL A 327 -13.07 -18.32 9.07
N GLY A 328 -11.86 -18.03 9.54
CA GLY A 328 -11.66 -17.09 10.63
C GLY A 328 -11.96 -15.68 10.14
N ILE A 329 -12.72 -14.89 10.90
CA ILE A 329 -13.14 -13.53 10.54
C ILE A 329 -12.67 -12.57 11.62
N LEU A 330 -12.20 -11.40 11.21
CA LEU A 330 -11.82 -10.32 12.11
C LEU A 330 -12.16 -8.97 11.48
N VAL A 331 -12.73 -8.09 12.29
CA VAL A 331 -12.80 -6.66 12.00
C VAL A 331 -11.77 -5.98 12.89
N SER A 332 -10.80 -5.31 12.28
CA SER A 332 -9.78 -4.55 13.00
C SER A 332 -10.37 -3.25 13.59
N PRO A 333 -9.70 -2.62 14.59
CA PRO A 333 -10.10 -1.29 15.08
C PRO A 333 -10.13 -0.22 13.99
N ASP A 334 -9.43 -0.50 12.90
CA ASP A 334 -9.26 0.32 11.72
C ASP A 334 -10.39 0.14 10.68
N ASN A 335 -11.44 -0.63 11.01
CA ASN A 335 -12.55 -1.06 10.15
C ASN A 335 -12.15 -1.93 8.95
N ASP A 336 -10.91 -2.42 8.90
CA ASP A 336 -10.50 -3.40 7.89
C ASP A 336 -11.01 -4.79 8.27
N ILE A 337 -11.64 -5.46 7.30
CA ILE A 337 -12.21 -6.81 7.46
C ILE A 337 -11.24 -7.82 6.88
N TYR A 338 -10.89 -8.82 7.67
CA TYR A 338 -9.98 -9.90 7.31
C TYR A 338 -10.68 -11.25 7.40
N ILE A 339 -10.35 -12.12 6.45
CA ILE A 339 -10.73 -13.54 6.49
C ILE A 339 -9.50 -14.41 6.29
N ALA A 340 -9.41 -15.51 7.05
CA ALA A 340 -8.29 -16.44 6.96
C ALA A 340 -8.74 -17.90 7.00
N GLY A 341 -8.02 -18.73 6.24
CA GLY A 341 -8.19 -20.17 6.19
C GLY A 341 -9.55 -20.61 5.66
N GLY A 342 -10.16 -21.58 6.34
CA GLY A 342 -11.40 -22.23 5.92
C GLY A 342 -11.14 -23.47 5.08
N TYR A 343 -12.20 -24.00 4.48
CA TYR A 343 -12.11 -25.11 3.52
C TYR A 343 -12.94 -24.82 2.28
N ARG A 344 -12.56 -25.45 1.17
CA ARG A 344 -13.37 -25.42 -0.06
C ARG A 344 -14.24 -26.67 -0.13
N PRO A 345 -15.56 -26.55 -0.32
CA PRO A 345 -16.41 -27.70 -0.55
C PRO A 345 -16.07 -28.33 -1.91
N SER A 346 -15.74 -29.62 -1.94
CA SER A 346 -15.61 -30.38 -3.19
C SER A 346 -16.99 -30.52 -3.85
N SER A 347 -17.02 -30.47 -5.19
CA SER A 347 -18.24 -30.67 -5.99
C SER A 347 -18.72 -32.12 -6.03
N SER A 348 -17.98 -33.05 -5.42
CA SER A 348 -18.33 -34.48 -5.37
C SER A 348 -19.21 -34.76 -4.14
N GLU A 349 -20.43 -35.26 -4.37
CA GLU A 349 -21.36 -35.70 -3.32
C GLU A 349 -20.85 -36.92 -2.51
N VAL A 350 -19.74 -37.52 -2.94
CA VAL A 350 -19.27 -38.83 -2.45
C VAL A 350 -18.13 -38.72 -1.42
N SER A 351 -17.51 -37.54 -1.25
CA SER A 351 -16.50 -37.31 -0.22
C SER A 351 -16.45 -35.85 0.19
N ILE A 352 -16.69 -35.55 1.47
CA ILE A 352 -16.48 -34.20 2.00
C ILE A 352 -14.97 -33.98 2.13
N ASP A 353 -14.33 -33.56 1.05
CA ASP A 353 -12.93 -33.16 1.08
C ASP A 353 -12.85 -31.84 1.83
N HIS A 354 -12.61 -31.91 3.14
CA HIS A 354 -12.39 -30.76 4.01
C HIS A 354 -10.93 -30.33 3.90
N ARG A 355 -10.45 -30.09 2.68
CA ARG A 355 -9.10 -29.57 2.48
C ARG A 355 -9.02 -28.18 3.11
N ALA A 356 -8.21 -28.08 4.14
CA ALA A 356 -7.95 -26.82 4.80
C ALA A 356 -7.16 -25.90 3.85
N GLU A 357 -7.47 -24.62 3.89
CA GLU A 357 -6.77 -23.59 3.14
C GLU A 357 -5.94 -22.71 4.06
N SER A 358 -4.88 -22.14 3.51
CA SER A 358 -4.03 -21.13 4.16
C SER A 358 -4.32 -19.73 3.64
N ASP A 359 -5.33 -19.59 2.78
CA ASP A 359 -5.69 -18.33 2.12
C ASP A 359 -5.99 -17.23 3.16
N PHE A 360 -5.42 -16.03 2.97
CA PHE A 360 -5.65 -14.87 3.81
C PHE A 360 -6.04 -13.67 2.94
N TRP A 361 -7.15 -13.02 3.27
CA TRP A 361 -7.71 -11.94 2.47
C TRP A 361 -8.13 -10.76 3.34
N MET A 362 -8.03 -9.58 2.75
CA MET A 362 -8.53 -8.33 3.29
C MET A 362 -9.61 -7.78 2.36
N TYR A 363 -10.72 -7.30 2.91
CA TYR A 363 -11.79 -6.72 2.14
C TYR A 363 -11.49 -5.26 1.76
N ASP A 364 -11.61 -4.94 0.48
CA ASP A 364 -11.49 -3.59 -0.06
C ASP A 364 -12.89 -3.00 -0.28
N HIS A 365 -13.27 -2.10 0.64
CA HIS A 365 -14.58 -1.47 0.66
C HIS A 365 -14.85 -0.61 -0.59
N SER A 366 -13.83 0.08 -1.13
CA SER A 366 -14.02 0.97 -2.29
C SER A 366 -14.24 0.18 -3.58
N GLY A 367 -13.57 -0.97 -3.72
CA GLY A 367 -13.69 -1.85 -4.87
C GLY A 367 -14.75 -2.95 -4.75
N ASN A 368 -15.41 -3.10 -3.59
CA ASN A 368 -16.27 -4.24 -3.25
C ASN A 368 -15.62 -5.57 -3.66
N ARG A 369 -14.37 -5.79 -3.24
CA ARG A 369 -13.53 -6.93 -3.65
C ARG A 369 -12.64 -7.40 -2.52
N TRP A 370 -12.18 -8.65 -2.62
CA TRP A 370 -11.20 -9.20 -1.69
C TRP A 370 -9.80 -9.10 -2.27
N ILE A 371 -8.86 -8.58 -1.49
CA ILE A 371 -7.45 -8.46 -1.85
C ILE A 371 -6.69 -9.59 -1.15
N PRO A 372 -5.91 -10.39 -1.90
CA PRO A 372 -5.11 -11.46 -1.32
C PRO A 372 -3.96 -10.87 -0.49
N LYS A 373 -3.71 -11.46 0.67
CA LYS A 373 -2.58 -11.15 1.56
C LYS A 373 -1.73 -12.40 1.72
N ALA A 374 -0.59 -12.29 2.41
CA ALA A 374 0.29 -13.44 2.57
C ALA A 374 -0.45 -14.61 3.27
N PRO A 375 -0.34 -15.84 2.73
CA PRO A 375 -1.04 -16.99 3.27
C PRO A 375 -0.49 -17.37 4.65
N LEU A 376 -1.34 -17.99 5.46
CA LEU A 376 -0.97 -18.60 6.74
C LEU A 376 0.17 -19.61 6.56
N LEU A 377 1.01 -19.77 7.58
CA LEU A 377 2.11 -20.74 7.58
C LEU A 377 1.59 -22.19 7.56
N ARG A 378 0.45 -22.42 8.21
CA ARG A 378 -0.26 -23.70 8.17
C ARG A 378 -1.71 -23.47 7.78
N ALA A 379 -2.26 -24.33 6.92
CA ALA A 379 -3.68 -24.30 6.56
C ALA A 379 -4.58 -24.68 7.74
N ARG A 380 -5.72 -24.00 7.90
CA ARG A 380 -6.59 -24.13 9.09
C ARG A 380 -8.05 -23.91 8.74
N ILE A 381 -8.93 -24.69 9.36
CA ILE A 381 -10.39 -24.54 9.28
C ILE A 381 -10.92 -24.06 10.63
N GLY A 382 -11.77 -23.04 10.62
CA GLY A 382 -12.41 -22.51 11.83
C GLY A 382 -11.42 -21.94 12.85
N CYS A 383 -10.29 -21.40 12.40
CA CYS A 383 -9.40 -20.64 13.27
C CYS A 383 -10.09 -19.35 13.75
N LYS A 384 -9.61 -18.79 14.87
CA LYS A 384 -10.04 -17.47 15.33
C LYS A 384 -8.98 -16.43 15.03
N LEU A 385 -9.41 -15.34 14.40
CA LEU A 385 -8.59 -14.19 14.14
C LEU A 385 -8.83 -13.16 15.24
N VAL A 386 -7.76 -12.60 15.80
CA VAL A 386 -7.82 -11.58 16.86
C VAL A 386 -6.82 -10.47 16.56
N HIS A 387 -7.23 -9.22 16.72
CA HIS A 387 -6.32 -8.08 16.73
C HIS A 387 -5.84 -7.83 18.16
N CYS A 388 -4.53 -7.75 18.40
CA CYS A 388 -3.96 -7.41 19.71
C CYS A 388 -2.66 -6.63 19.53
N CYS A 389 -2.52 -5.51 20.23
CA CYS A 389 -1.32 -4.66 20.21
C CYS A 389 -0.80 -4.34 18.79
N GLY A 390 -1.70 -4.02 17.85
CA GLY A 390 -1.35 -3.63 16.48
C GLY A 390 -0.99 -4.79 15.54
N LYS A 391 -1.08 -6.05 15.99
CA LYS A 391 -0.85 -7.24 15.16
C LYS A 391 -2.09 -8.13 15.09
N LEU A 392 -2.17 -8.95 14.04
CA LEU A 392 -3.26 -9.91 13.87
C LEU A 392 -2.77 -11.31 14.25
N TYR A 393 -3.59 -12.07 14.97
CA TYR A 393 -3.26 -13.41 15.43
C TYR A 393 -4.25 -14.42 14.86
N ALA A 394 -3.75 -15.53 14.31
CA ALA A 394 -4.54 -16.69 13.91
C ALA A 394 -4.34 -17.81 14.93
N ILE A 395 -5.41 -18.18 15.61
CA ILE A 395 -5.38 -19.04 16.79
C ILE A 395 -6.14 -20.34 16.49
N GLY A 396 -5.47 -21.47 16.78
CA GLY A 396 -6.05 -22.80 16.75
C GLY A 396 -6.71 -23.17 15.42
N GLY A 397 -7.85 -23.86 15.53
CA GLY A 397 -8.61 -24.39 14.40
C GLY A 397 -8.39 -25.89 14.25
N ARG A 398 -8.81 -26.44 13.10
CA ARG A 398 -8.60 -27.85 12.77
C ARG A 398 -8.03 -28.01 11.37
N VAL A 399 -7.42 -29.15 11.13
CA VAL A 399 -6.94 -29.58 9.83
C VAL A 399 -7.26 -31.05 9.63
N TYR A 400 -7.60 -31.45 8.41
CA TYR A 400 -7.79 -32.86 8.04
C TYR A 400 -6.51 -33.33 7.36
N GLU A 401 -5.63 -33.99 8.12
CA GLU A 401 -4.33 -34.50 7.68
C GLU A 401 -4.17 -35.93 8.21
N GLY A 402 -3.81 -36.89 7.36
CA GLY A 402 -3.60 -38.29 7.76
C GLY A 402 -4.88 -38.97 8.26
N ASP A 403 -4.81 -39.55 9.47
CA ASP A 403 -5.83 -40.42 10.07
C ASP A 403 -7.11 -39.69 10.55
N GLY A 404 -7.28 -38.41 10.23
CA GLY A 404 -8.54 -37.71 10.40
C GLY A 404 -8.42 -36.26 10.84
N ARG A 405 -9.35 -35.87 11.72
CA ARG A 405 -9.54 -34.50 12.19
C ARG A 405 -8.55 -34.17 13.31
N ASN A 406 -7.64 -33.24 13.06
CA ASN A 406 -6.63 -32.80 14.02
C ASN A 406 -6.89 -31.36 14.48
N SER A 407 -7.02 -31.15 15.80
CA SER A 407 -7.08 -29.80 16.38
C SER A 407 -5.69 -29.19 16.48
N LEU A 408 -5.59 -27.87 16.28
CA LEU A 408 -4.34 -27.13 16.28
C LEU A 408 -4.12 -26.39 17.60
N LYS A 409 -2.89 -26.45 18.11
CA LYS A 409 -2.40 -25.59 19.20
C LYS A 409 -1.57 -24.40 18.71
N SER A 410 -1.19 -24.41 17.43
CA SER A 410 -0.30 -23.38 16.87
C SER A 410 -1.00 -22.03 16.81
N VAL A 411 -0.24 -20.98 17.10
CA VAL A 411 -0.66 -19.59 16.96
C VAL A 411 0.29 -18.92 15.98
N GLU A 412 -0.26 -18.14 15.06
CA GLU A 412 0.52 -17.36 14.09
C GLU A 412 0.20 -15.88 14.28
N CYS A 413 1.21 -15.04 14.15
CA CYS A 413 1.12 -13.59 14.22
C CYS A 413 1.44 -12.99 12.85
N TYR A 414 0.54 -12.19 12.32
CA TYR A 414 0.69 -11.46 11.07
C TYR A 414 1.22 -10.06 11.33
N ASP A 415 2.27 -9.71 10.61
CA ASP A 415 2.78 -8.36 10.52
C ASP A 415 2.24 -7.67 9.25
N SER A 416 1.51 -6.58 9.43
CA SER A 416 0.87 -5.86 8.31
C SER A 416 1.86 -5.11 7.44
N ARG A 417 3.02 -4.71 7.99
CA ARG A 417 4.08 -3.96 7.30
C ARG A 417 4.85 -4.88 6.35
N GLU A 418 5.32 -5.99 6.90
CA GLU A 418 6.08 -6.99 6.13
C GLU A 418 5.19 -7.92 5.30
N ASN A 419 3.87 -7.86 5.50
CA ASN A 419 2.89 -8.78 4.89
C ASN A 419 3.36 -10.23 5.03
N CYS A 420 3.66 -10.67 6.25
CA CYS A 420 4.10 -12.02 6.52
C CYS A 420 3.57 -12.55 7.86
N TRP A 421 3.44 -13.88 7.94
CA TRP A 421 3.07 -14.58 9.17
C TRP A 421 4.31 -15.13 9.86
N THR A 422 4.32 -15.06 11.18
CA THR A 422 5.36 -15.61 12.05
C THR A 422 4.74 -16.56 13.06
N ALA A 423 5.35 -17.72 13.29
CA ALA A 423 4.89 -18.64 14.31
C ALA A 423 5.24 -18.08 15.69
N VAL A 424 4.26 -18.02 16.59
CA VAL A 424 4.46 -17.60 17.98
C VAL A 424 4.24 -18.78 18.93
N CYS A 425 4.40 -18.55 20.24
CA CYS A 425 4.23 -19.60 21.25
C CYS A 425 2.87 -20.31 21.09
N PRO A 426 2.84 -21.64 20.98
CA PRO A 426 1.59 -22.38 20.82
C PRO A 426 0.77 -22.37 22.12
N MET A 427 -0.54 -22.56 21.99
CA MET A 427 -1.43 -22.78 23.12
C MET A 427 -1.02 -24.05 23.91
N PRO A 428 -1.25 -24.08 25.23
CA PRO A 428 -1.00 -25.27 26.05
C PRO A 428 -1.82 -26.49 25.61
N VAL A 429 -3.01 -26.26 25.06
CA VAL A 429 -3.96 -27.29 24.60
C VAL A 429 -4.39 -26.97 23.17
N ALA A 430 -4.56 -28.01 22.35
CA ALA A 430 -5.12 -27.86 21.02
C ALA A 430 -6.63 -27.55 21.11
N MET A 431 -7.08 -26.51 20.42
CA MET A 431 -8.46 -26.03 20.55
C MET A 431 -9.16 -25.89 19.19
N GLU A 432 -10.38 -26.40 19.13
CA GLU A 432 -11.30 -26.26 18.00
C GLU A 432 -12.68 -25.80 18.50
N PHE A 433 -13.45 -25.12 17.65
CA PHE A 433 -14.71 -24.48 18.06
C PHE A 433 -14.56 -23.50 19.25
N HIS A 434 -13.35 -22.98 19.46
CA HIS A 434 -13.08 -21.98 20.48
C HIS A 434 -13.53 -20.60 20.00
N SER A 435 -13.72 -19.67 20.95
CA SER A 435 -13.80 -18.24 20.72
C SER A 435 -12.52 -17.59 21.24
N ALA A 436 -12.10 -16.50 20.61
CA ALA A 436 -10.95 -15.73 21.07
C ALA A 436 -11.30 -14.25 21.05
N VAL A 437 -10.91 -13.52 22.09
CA VAL A 437 -11.21 -12.10 22.27
C VAL A 437 -10.00 -11.39 22.86
N GLU A 438 -9.78 -10.15 22.43
CA GLU A 438 -8.80 -9.26 23.04
C GLU A 438 -9.46 -8.48 24.19
N TYR A 439 -8.74 -8.37 25.32
CA TYR A 439 -9.12 -7.51 26.42
C TYR A 439 -7.88 -7.00 27.15
N LYS A 440 -7.68 -5.67 27.16
CA LYS A 440 -6.55 -5.00 27.81
C LYS A 440 -5.21 -5.59 27.39
N ASP A 441 -4.94 -5.61 26.09
CA ASP A 441 -3.67 -6.06 25.50
C ASP A 441 -3.37 -7.56 25.73
N ASN A 442 -4.39 -8.34 26.10
CA ASN A 442 -4.26 -9.78 26.31
C ASN A 442 -5.32 -10.53 25.51
N ILE A 443 -4.93 -11.66 24.93
CA ILE A 443 -5.83 -12.53 24.18
C ILE A 443 -6.36 -13.64 25.08
N TYR A 444 -7.68 -13.71 25.23
CA TYR A 444 -8.37 -14.75 25.97
C TYR A 444 -9.00 -15.73 24.99
N VAL A 445 -8.68 -17.01 25.16
CA VAL A 445 -9.23 -18.10 24.35
C VAL A 445 -10.17 -18.93 25.24
N LEU A 446 -11.43 -19.00 24.82
CA LEU A 446 -12.51 -19.67 25.54
C LEU A 446 -13.04 -20.81 24.68
N GLN A 447 -13.13 -22.01 25.23
CA GLN A 447 -13.72 -23.16 24.55
C GLN A 447 -14.90 -23.68 25.38
N GLY A 448 -16.08 -23.72 24.77
CA GLY A 448 -17.24 -24.43 25.31
C GLY A 448 -17.10 -25.93 25.06
N LYS A 449 -17.59 -26.75 25.99
CA LYS A 449 -17.53 -28.22 25.88
C LYS A 449 -18.71 -28.77 25.11
#